data_AF-A0A8J4XGH5-F1
#
_entry.id   AF-A0A8J4XGH5-F1
#
_cell.length_a   1.000
_cell.length_b   1.000
_cell.length_c   1.000
_cell.angle_alpha   90.00
_cell.angle_beta   90.00
_cell.angle_gamma   90.00
#
_symmetry.space_group_name_H-M   'P 1'
#
loop_
_entity.id
_entity.type
_entity.pdbx_description
1 polymer ?
#
loop_
_entity_poly.entity_id
_entity_poly.type
_entity_poly.pdbx_seq_one_letter_code
_entity_poly.pdbx_strand_id
1 'polypeptide(L)' 'PTPIIEWSKTEGKLPQRTTIENYGKLLIITNVTGDDNGKYMCKAKNSAGESTHLFDIAIE' A
#
# COMPACT_ATOMS: atom_id res chain seq x y z
N PRO A 1 17.38 6.08 -11.74
CA PRO A 1 17.21 4.65 -11.40
C PRO A 1 15.72 4.36 -11.15
N THR A 2 15.16 3.27 -11.67
CA THR A 2 13.73 2.93 -11.48
C THR A 2 13.47 2.54 -10.02
N PRO A 3 12.45 3.11 -9.34
CA PRO A 3 12.16 2.77 -7.96
C PRO A 3 11.43 1.44 -7.81
N ILE A 4 11.70 0.76 -6.70
CA ILE A 4 10.92 -0.36 -6.19
C ILE A 4 9.80 0.22 -5.32
N ILE A 5 8.58 -0.28 -5.48
CA ILE A 5 7.40 0.17 -4.74
C ILE A 5 7.04 -0.86 -3.67
N GLU A 6 6.86 -0.37 -2.43
CA GLU A 6 6.47 -1.17 -1.27
C GLU A 6 5.19 -0.61 -0.66
N TRP A 7 4.24 -1.49 -0.34
CA TRP A 7 3.00 -1.14 0.33
C TRP A 7 2.98 -1.67 1.76
N SER A 8 2.36 -0.91 2.66
CA SER A 8 2.15 -1.33 4.05
C SER A 8 0.91 -0.65 4.64
N LYS A 9 0.23 -1.31 5.57
CA LYS A 9 -0.77 -0.68 6.43
C LYS A 9 -0.06 -0.09 7.66
N THR A 10 -0.36 1.15 8.03
CA THR A 10 0.33 1.84 9.14
C THR A 10 -0.03 1.23 10.49
N GLU A 11 -1.29 0.79 10.65
CA GLU A 11 -1.83 0.23 11.90
C GLU A 11 -1.99 -1.29 11.83
N GLY A 12 -1.03 -1.99 11.23
CA GLY A 12 -1.05 -3.45 11.21
C GLY A 12 -0.39 -4.03 9.98
N LYS A 13 -0.92 -5.18 9.53
CA LYS A 13 -0.43 -5.87 8.33
C LYS A 13 -1.43 -5.64 7.19
N LEU A 14 -0.93 -5.67 5.96
CA LEU A 14 -1.80 -5.76 4.80
C LEU A 14 -2.67 -7.03 4.93
N PRO A 15 -3.98 -6.95 4.60
CA PRO A 15 -4.84 -8.12 4.61
C PRO A 15 -4.28 -9.23 3.71
N GLN A 16 -4.48 -10.50 4.06
CA GLN A 16 -4.03 -11.62 3.20
C GLN A 16 -4.68 -11.61 1.81
N ARG A 17 -5.87 -11.01 1.70
CA ARG A 17 -6.62 -10.79 0.46
C ARG A 17 -6.13 -9.62 -0.40
N THR A 18 -4.86 -9.27 -0.22
CA THR A 18 -4.18 -8.21 -0.97
C THR A 18 -3.47 -8.80 -2.19
N THR A 19 -3.61 -8.15 -3.34
CA THR A 19 -2.82 -8.44 -4.55
C THR A 19 -2.05 -7.19 -4.95
N ILE A 20 -0.80 -7.35 -5.36
CA ILE A 20 0.05 -6.26 -5.81
C ILE A 20 0.37 -6.47 -7.28
N GLU A 21 -0.01 -5.51 -8.11
CA GLU A 21 0.13 -5.56 -9.56
C GLU A 21 0.92 -4.34 -10.09
N ASN A 22 1.09 -4.28 -11.41
CA ASN A 22 1.72 -3.16 -12.10
C ASN A 22 3.11 -2.82 -11.53
N TYR A 23 3.96 -3.83 -11.36
CA TYR A 23 5.31 -3.68 -10.80
C TYR A 23 5.33 -3.01 -9.42
N GLY A 24 4.37 -3.36 -8.56
CA GLY A 24 4.26 -2.79 -7.22
C GLY A 24 3.39 -1.53 -7.13
N LYS A 25 2.96 -0.95 -8.25
CA LYS A 25 2.26 0.35 -8.25
C LYS A 25 0.78 0.25 -7.90
N LEU A 26 0.17 -0.93 -8.02
CA LEU A 26 -1.25 -1.12 -7.78
C LEU A 26 -1.45 -2.09 -6.61
N LEU A 27 -2.07 -1.61 -5.54
CA LEU A 27 -2.54 -2.40 -4.40
C LEU A 27 -4.03 -2.68 -4.58
N ILE A 28 -4.42 -3.95 -4.62
CA ILE A 28 -5.80 -4.38 -4.76
C ILE A 28 -6.19 -5.16 -3.50
N ILE A 29 -7.30 -4.78 -2.88
CA ILE A 29 -7.89 -5.49 -1.74
C ILE A 29 -9.32 -5.87 -2.14
N THR A 30 -9.60 -7.17 -2.18
CA THR A 30 -10.94 -7.69 -2.55
C THR A 30 -11.76 -8.02 -1.30
N ASN A 31 -13.09 -8.08 -1.42
CA ASN A 31 -14.01 -8.41 -0.32
C ASN A 31 -13.82 -7.54 0.92
N VAL A 32 -13.86 -6.20 0.74
CA VAL A 32 -13.56 -5.22 1.79
C VAL A 32 -14.47 -5.32 3.01
N THR A 33 -13.90 -5.15 4.20
CA THR A 33 -14.61 -5.16 5.49
C THR A 33 -14.19 -3.96 6.33
N GLY A 34 -14.91 -3.69 7.43
CA GLY A 34 -14.56 -2.60 8.35
C GLY A 34 -13.15 -2.69 8.94
N ASP A 35 -12.54 -3.87 8.98
CA ASP A 35 -11.15 -4.06 9.44
C ASP A 35 -10.10 -3.51 8.45
N ASP A 36 -10.50 -3.25 7.20
CA ASP A 36 -9.63 -2.62 6.19
C ASP A 36 -9.49 -1.12 6.40
N ASN A 37 -10.32 -0.50 7.24
CA ASN A 37 -10.18 0.90 7.59
C ASN A 37 -8.78 1.25 8.08
N GLY A 38 -8.33 2.46 7.76
CA GLY A 38 -7.11 3.05 8.29
C GLY A 38 -6.13 3.48 7.22
N LYS A 39 -4.89 3.74 7.66
CA LYS A 39 -3.87 4.37 6.82
C LYS A 39 -3.02 3.35 6.10
N TYR A 40 -2.82 3.59 4.80
CA TYR A 40 -1.97 2.80 3.93
C TYR A 40 -0.84 3.66 3.41
N MET A 41 0.35 3.08 3.33
CA MET A 41 1.56 3.75 2.90
C MET A 41 2.11 3.09 1.65
N CYS A 42 2.45 3.91 0.67
CA CYS A 42 3.21 3.52 -0.51
C CYS A 42 4.59 4.16 -0.43
N LYS A 43 5.65 3.35 -0.51
CA LYS A 43 7.04 3.80 -0.48
C LYS A 43 7.73 3.46 -1.79
N ALA A 44 8.29 4.47 -2.45
CA ALA A 44 9.08 4.32 -3.67
C ALA A 44 10.55 4.55 -3.34
N LYS A 45 11.42 3.56 -3.60
CA LYS A 45 12.85 3.62 -3.26
C LYS A 45 13.76 3.24 -4.42
N ASN A 46 14.80 4.04 -4.66
CA ASN A 46 15.89 3.74 -5.59
C ASN A 46 17.24 4.21 -5.02
N SER A 47 18.33 4.09 -5.79
CA SER A 47 19.66 4.52 -5.34
C SER A 47 19.84 6.04 -5.20
N ALA A 48 18.91 6.86 -5.69
CA ALA A 48 18.93 8.31 -5.51
C ALA A 48 18.17 8.76 -4.25
N GLY A 49 17.32 7.91 -3.67
CA GLY A 49 16.57 8.21 -2.46
C GLY A 49 15.25 7.45 -2.37
N GLU A 50 14.37 7.97 -1.52
CA GLU A 50 13.04 7.43 -1.30
C GLU A 50 11.98 8.53 -1.21
N SER A 51 10.75 8.18 -1.58
CA SER A 51 9.56 9.01 -1.42
C SER A 51 8.43 8.17 -0.85
N THR A 52 7.51 8.79 -0.12
CA THR A 52 6.43 8.10 0.58
C THR A 52 5.13 8.88 0.47
N HIS A 53 4.04 8.16 0.30
CA HIS A 53 2.70 8.72 0.29
C HIS A 53 1.77 7.93 1.21
N LEU A 54 0.87 8.65 1.89
CA LEU A 54 -0.10 8.08 2.83
C LEU A 54 -1.51 8.26 2.27
N PHE A 55 -2.30 7.19 2.33
CA PHE A 55 -3.70 7.14 1.96
C PHE A 55 -4.52 6.83 3.20
N ASP A 56 -5.59 7.60 3.43
CA ASP A 56 -6.56 7.32 4.48
C ASP A 56 -7.78 6.63 3.86
N ILE A 57 -8.03 5.38 4.23
CA ILE A 57 -9.12 4.56 3.68
C ILE A 57 -10.22 4.43 4.72
N ALA A 58 -11.42 4.88 4.35
CA ALA A 58 -12.64 4.71 5.11
C ALA A 58 -13.65 3.86 4.30
N ILE A 59 -14.14 2.77 4.89
CA ILE A 59 -15.16 1.86 4.38
C ILE A 59 -16.46 2.17 5.12
N GLU A 60 -17.52 2.48 4.37
CA GLU A 60 -18.88 2.74 4.84
C GLU A 60 -19.80 1.52 4.64
#